data_AF-A0A7Z9VGF3-F1
#
_entry.id   AF-A0A7Z9VGF3-F1
#
_cell.length_a   1.000
_cell.length_b   1.000
_cell.length_c   1.000
_cell.angle_alpha   90.00
_cell.angle_beta   90.00
_cell.angle_gamma   90.00
#
_symmetry.space_group_name_H-M   'P 1'
#
loop_
_entity.id
_entity.type
_entity.pdbx_description
1 polymer ?
#
loop_
_entity_poly.entity_id
_entity_poly.type
_entity_poly.pdbx_seq_one_letter_code
_entity_poly.pdbx_strand_id
1 'polypeptide(L)'
;IGFILFFFTAFTGMGGHLLGANPAVTKAGLAVADVLPGSIAAKPDSIVPHYMNLIADGSPWLVGLLAVCALAAMQSTGAAYMSTAGGILTRDLYKRYLNPASTHNMQKLAGRMGVAFIVVSALLVATYSRDALVLLGGLAVAFGFQMWTPLAAVCWFPWITRQGATYGLLAGILGVIFTENFGLGILNDMGLGFWGRWPFTIHSAGWGMLFNASTCLIVSAMTQNTQDTAHRMTYHNFLREHASLPASKKGLIPVAWGITLAWLFFGIGPGAVIGNDIFGAPNAGVAGWTFGMPSIWAWQILFWLLGVGMMWFLAFKMNMSTIPETEIVALVEDIGDTAEEQAQRG
;
A
#
# COMPACT_ATOMS: atom_id res chain seq x y z
N ILE A 1 7.61 -0.84 13.13
CA ILE A 1 7.13 0.29 12.29
C ILE A 1 5.61 0.30 12.18
N GLY A 2 4.96 -0.73 11.64
CA GLY A 2 3.49 -0.79 11.53
C GLY A 2 2.75 -0.49 12.84
N PHE A 3 3.07 -1.20 13.93
CA PHE A 3 2.50 -0.95 15.26
C PHE A 3 2.60 0.53 15.70
N ILE A 4 3.78 1.14 15.51
CA ILE A 4 4.05 2.53 15.90
C ILE A 4 3.20 3.48 15.04
N LEU A 5 3.12 3.28 13.73
CA LEU A 5 2.31 4.12 12.83
C LEU A 5 0.83 4.09 13.21
N PHE A 6 0.27 2.90 13.43
CA PHE A 6 -1.14 2.77 13.81
C PHE A 6 -1.43 3.38 15.18
N PHE A 7 -0.58 3.08 16.17
CA PHE A 7 -0.73 3.58 17.52
C PHE A 7 -0.64 5.12 17.57
N PHE A 8 0.45 5.71 17.07
CA PHE A 8 0.65 7.15 17.17
C PHE A 8 -0.34 7.95 16.33
N THR A 9 -0.72 7.49 15.13
CA THR A 9 -1.71 8.19 14.30
C THR A 9 -3.07 8.26 15.01
N ALA A 10 -3.51 7.14 15.58
CA ALA A 10 -4.77 7.07 16.30
C ALA A 10 -4.77 7.98 17.53
N PHE A 11 -3.71 7.92 18.35
CA PHE A 11 -3.58 8.78 19.53
C PHE A 11 -3.49 10.26 19.17
N THR A 12 -2.77 10.59 18.10
CA THR A 12 -2.67 11.97 17.59
C THR A 12 -4.04 12.51 17.19
N GLY A 13 -4.83 11.73 16.44
CA GLY A 13 -6.18 12.13 16.01
C GLY A 13 -7.18 12.20 17.17
N MET A 14 -7.26 11.15 17.99
CA MET A 14 -8.16 11.10 19.16
C MET A 14 -7.82 12.20 20.18
N GLY A 15 -6.54 12.37 20.50
CA GLY A 15 -6.07 13.46 21.36
C GLY A 15 -6.47 14.83 20.80
N GLY A 16 -6.50 14.98 19.47
CA GLY A 16 -6.85 16.23 18.82
C GLY A 16 -8.29 16.61 19.10
N HIS A 17 -9.18 15.63 18.99
CA HIS A 17 -10.59 15.79 19.32
C HIS A 17 -10.81 16.21 20.78
N LEU A 18 -10.04 15.63 21.72
CA LEU A 18 -10.12 15.97 23.14
C LEU A 18 -9.54 17.36 23.46
N LEU A 19 -8.70 17.91 22.57
CA LEU A 19 -8.02 19.18 22.75
C LEU A 19 -8.61 20.34 21.93
N GLY A 20 -9.76 20.13 21.28
CA GLY A 20 -10.53 21.19 20.60
C GLY A 20 -10.47 21.18 19.07
N ALA A 21 -9.70 20.26 18.45
CA ALA A 21 -9.48 20.23 17.00
C ALA A 21 -10.73 19.94 16.16
N ASN A 22 -11.84 19.48 16.78
CA ASN A 22 -13.10 19.19 16.09
C ASN A 22 -14.28 19.95 16.73
N PRO A 23 -14.87 20.93 16.01
CA PRO A 23 -15.97 21.73 16.51
C PRO A 23 -17.19 20.92 16.96
N ALA A 24 -17.49 19.79 16.31
CA ALA A 24 -18.62 18.94 16.69
C ALA A 24 -18.40 18.27 18.04
N VAL A 25 -17.16 17.82 18.31
CA VAL A 25 -16.77 17.20 19.59
C VAL A 25 -16.75 18.25 20.71
N THR A 26 -16.18 19.42 20.44
CA THR A 26 -16.15 20.54 21.40
C THR A 26 -17.57 21.00 21.74
N LYS A 27 -18.44 21.18 20.74
CA LYS A 27 -19.84 21.57 20.95
C LYS A 27 -20.66 20.53 21.72
N ALA A 28 -20.31 19.24 21.58
CA ALA A 28 -20.92 18.17 22.34
C ALA A 28 -20.46 18.10 23.81
N GLY A 29 -19.55 18.99 24.24
CA GLY A 29 -19.02 18.99 25.61
C GLY A 29 -18.06 17.84 25.92
N LEU A 30 -17.51 17.20 24.88
CA LEU A 30 -16.63 16.03 24.98
C LEU A 30 -15.14 16.41 24.97
N ALA A 31 -14.80 17.65 24.61
CA ALA A 31 -13.43 18.14 24.67
C ALA A 31 -13.02 18.37 26.14
N VAL A 32 -11.83 17.89 26.50
CA VAL A 32 -11.22 18.09 27.83
C VAL A 32 -10.60 19.49 27.94
N ALA A 33 -10.07 20.00 26.82
CA ALA A 33 -9.55 21.36 26.70
C ALA A 33 -9.80 21.90 25.29
N ASP A 34 -9.78 23.22 25.12
CA ASP A 34 -9.98 23.91 23.83
C ASP A 34 -8.73 24.72 23.47
N VAL A 35 -7.61 24.00 23.31
CA VAL A 35 -6.28 24.60 23.04
C VAL A 35 -5.89 24.49 21.57
N LEU A 36 -6.53 23.59 20.82
CA LEU A 36 -6.34 23.43 19.39
C LEU A 36 -7.46 24.14 18.61
N PRO A 37 -7.14 24.80 17.48
CA PRO A 37 -8.16 25.45 16.67
C PRO A 37 -9.04 24.41 15.95
N GLY A 38 -10.36 24.62 15.98
CA GLY A 38 -11.32 23.78 15.26
C GLY A 38 -11.18 23.77 13.73
N SER A 39 -10.36 24.67 13.15
CA SER A 39 -10.03 24.68 11.72
C SER A 39 -9.23 23.44 11.29
N ILE A 40 -8.60 22.73 12.21
CA ILE A 40 -7.90 21.45 11.96
C ILE A 40 -8.87 20.40 11.40
N ALA A 41 -10.16 20.42 11.79
CA ALA A 41 -11.15 19.50 11.24
C ALA A 41 -11.28 19.59 9.70
N ALA A 42 -11.03 20.77 9.12
CA ALA A 42 -11.04 20.97 7.67
C ALA A 42 -9.70 20.59 7.00
N LYS A 43 -8.61 20.49 7.77
CA LYS A 43 -7.27 20.09 7.31
C LYS A 43 -6.60 19.16 8.33
N PRO A 44 -7.08 17.91 8.49
CA PRO A 44 -6.61 17.03 9.56
C PRO A 44 -5.09 16.82 9.57
N ASP A 45 -4.44 16.90 8.40
CA ASP A 45 -2.99 16.76 8.24
C ASP A 45 -2.18 17.85 8.98
N SER A 46 -2.79 18.98 9.36
CA SER A 46 -2.10 20.04 10.09
C SER A 46 -2.00 19.82 11.60
N ILE A 47 -2.57 18.72 12.12
CA ILE A 47 -2.65 18.46 13.56
C ILE A 47 -1.27 18.34 14.23
N VAL A 48 -0.30 17.68 13.59
CA VAL A 48 1.04 17.47 14.14
C VAL A 48 1.80 18.80 14.28
N PRO A 49 1.87 19.67 13.24
CA PRO A 49 2.40 21.03 13.39
C PRO A 49 1.74 21.83 14.52
N HIS A 50 0.42 21.71 14.71
CA HIS A 50 -0.26 22.39 15.81
C HIS A 50 0.16 21.86 17.18
N TYR A 51 0.36 20.56 17.35
CA TYR A 51 0.93 20.01 18.58
C TYR A 51 2.33 20.53 18.87
N MET A 52 3.18 20.61 17.85
CA MET A 52 4.54 21.16 18.01
C MET A 52 4.49 22.62 18.46
N ASN A 53 3.57 23.43 17.90
CA ASN A 53 3.41 24.83 18.30
C ASN A 53 2.92 24.97 19.75
N LEU A 54 2.03 24.09 20.23
CA LEU A 54 1.54 24.14 21.62
C LEU A 54 2.65 23.95 22.66
N ILE A 55 3.70 23.17 22.34
CA ILE A 55 4.81 22.90 23.25
C ILE A 55 6.04 23.78 22.98
N ALA A 56 5.98 24.67 21.98
CA ALA A 56 7.13 25.44 21.52
C ALA A 56 7.68 26.38 22.60
N ASP A 57 6.79 27.08 23.32
CA ASP A 57 7.19 28.03 24.36
C ASP A 57 7.73 27.31 25.60
N GLY A 58 7.15 26.17 25.97
CA GLY A 58 7.52 25.40 27.16
C GLY A 58 8.69 24.43 26.96
N SER A 59 8.96 23.99 25.73
CA SER A 59 9.98 22.98 25.42
C SER A 59 10.54 23.14 24.00
N PRO A 60 11.24 24.25 23.70
CA PRO A 60 11.74 24.54 22.35
C PRO A 60 12.75 23.49 21.85
N TRP A 61 13.53 22.89 22.75
CA TRP A 61 14.46 21.80 22.42
C TRP A 61 13.74 20.57 21.87
N LEU A 62 12.54 20.27 22.39
CA LEU A 62 11.74 19.12 21.97
C LEU A 62 11.13 19.38 20.59
N VAL A 63 10.69 20.60 20.31
CA VAL A 63 10.24 21.00 18.96
C VAL A 63 11.35 20.86 17.94
N GLY A 64 12.57 21.30 18.28
CA GLY A 64 13.76 21.10 17.44
C GLY A 64 14.03 19.62 17.15
N LEU A 65 13.99 18.77 18.18
CA LEU A 65 14.17 17.32 18.03
C LEU A 65 13.08 16.71 17.13
N LEU A 66 11.80 17.05 17.37
CA LEU A 66 10.67 16.56 16.57
C LEU A 66 10.78 16.98 15.09
N ALA A 67 11.21 18.22 14.82
CA ALA A 67 11.45 18.69 13.46
C ALA A 67 12.56 17.88 12.75
N VAL A 68 13.66 17.59 13.45
CA VAL A 68 14.74 16.73 12.93
C VAL A 68 14.24 15.31 12.68
N CYS A 69 13.45 14.73 13.59
CA CYS A 69 12.84 13.42 13.40
C CYS A 69 11.92 13.38 12.18
N ALA A 70 11.10 14.42 11.98
CA ALA A 70 10.23 14.53 10.81
C ALA A 70 11.04 14.61 9.50
N LEU A 71 12.09 15.44 9.48
CA LEU A 71 13.01 15.53 8.34
C LEU A 71 13.69 14.17 8.06
N ALA A 72 14.20 13.50 9.10
CA ALA A 72 14.84 12.20 8.96
C ALA A 72 13.88 11.13 8.41
N ALA A 73 12.62 11.11 8.88
CA ALA A 73 11.60 10.18 8.38
C ALA A 73 11.27 10.42 6.90
N MET A 74 11.10 11.69 6.50
CA MET A 74 10.88 12.07 5.10
C MET A 74 12.07 11.66 4.22
N GLN A 75 13.30 11.90 4.68
CA GLN A 75 14.52 11.52 3.95
C GLN A 75 14.67 10.00 3.82
N SER A 76 14.39 9.24 4.88
CA SER A 76 14.43 7.77 4.84
C SER A 76 13.46 7.20 3.80
N THR A 77 12.25 7.76 3.73
CA THR A 77 11.21 7.32 2.79
C THR A 77 11.58 7.72 1.36
N GLY A 78 12.05 8.96 1.18
CA GLY A 78 12.55 9.45 -0.10
C GLY A 78 13.71 8.61 -0.64
N ALA A 79 14.69 8.27 0.21
CA ALA A 79 15.84 7.45 -0.17
C ALA A 79 15.43 6.04 -0.62
N ALA A 80 14.48 5.40 0.06
CA ALA A 80 13.96 4.09 -0.33
C ALA A 80 13.26 4.14 -1.71
N TYR A 81 12.42 5.15 -1.96
CA TYR A 81 11.78 5.33 -3.25
C TYR A 81 12.79 5.66 -4.36
N MET A 82 13.76 6.52 -4.09
CA MET A 82 14.83 6.85 -5.03
C MET A 82 15.67 5.61 -5.38
N SER A 83 16.06 4.80 -4.38
CA SER A 83 16.80 3.56 -4.62
C SER A 83 16.00 2.56 -5.45
N THR A 84 14.71 2.41 -5.15
CA THR A 84 13.81 1.51 -5.89
C THR A 84 13.61 1.98 -7.33
N ALA A 85 13.30 3.27 -7.53
CA ALA A 85 13.12 3.85 -8.86
C ALA A 85 14.41 3.78 -9.69
N GLY A 86 15.56 4.06 -9.08
CA GLY A 86 16.87 3.91 -9.71
C GLY A 86 17.15 2.45 -10.11
N GLY A 87 16.79 1.49 -9.25
CA GLY A 87 16.88 0.06 -9.55
C GLY A 87 16.01 -0.34 -10.75
N ILE A 88 14.74 0.08 -10.77
CA ILE A 88 13.80 -0.19 -11.88
C ILE A 88 14.31 0.43 -13.18
N LEU A 89 14.65 1.72 -13.19
CA LEU A 89 15.15 2.40 -14.39
C LEU A 89 16.44 1.78 -14.91
N THR A 90 17.33 1.34 -14.02
CA THR A 90 18.61 0.78 -14.42
C THR A 90 18.49 -0.67 -14.88
N ARG A 91 17.88 -1.55 -14.08
CA ARG A 91 17.85 -2.99 -14.36
C ARG A 91 16.76 -3.35 -15.36
N ASP A 92 15.56 -2.79 -15.20
CA ASP A 92 14.39 -3.21 -15.97
C ASP A 92 14.25 -2.45 -17.29
N LEU A 93 14.76 -1.22 -17.38
CA LEU A 93 14.73 -0.41 -18.59
C LEU A 93 16.11 -0.31 -19.25
N TYR A 94 17.09 0.31 -18.59
CA TYR A 94 18.38 0.62 -19.21
C TYR A 94 19.17 -0.64 -19.59
N LYS A 95 19.50 -1.50 -18.62
CA LYS A 95 20.25 -2.73 -18.88
C LYS A 95 19.45 -3.66 -19.80
N ARG A 96 18.19 -3.92 -19.48
CA ARG A 96 17.40 -4.91 -20.23
C ARG A 96 17.13 -4.54 -21.69
N TYR A 97 16.85 -3.27 -21.99
CA TYR A 97 16.37 -2.87 -23.32
C TYR A 97 17.26 -1.86 -24.06
N LEU A 98 18.02 -1.02 -23.36
CA LEU A 98 18.84 0.03 -23.99
C LEU A 98 20.31 -0.38 -24.14
N ASN A 99 20.89 -1.01 -23.12
CA ASN A 99 22.30 -1.45 -23.12
C ASN A 99 22.49 -2.76 -22.32
N PRO A 100 22.19 -3.93 -22.95
CA PRO A 100 22.36 -5.25 -22.33
C PRO A 100 23.77 -5.54 -21.81
N ALA A 101 24.79 -5.04 -22.49
CA ALA A 101 26.20 -5.21 -22.13
C ALA A 101 26.71 -4.11 -21.17
N SER A 102 25.80 -3.40 -20.47
CA SER A 102 26.20 -2.31 -19.58
C SER A 102 27.00 -2.81 -18.37
N THR A 103 28.20 -2.27 -18.21
CA THR A 103 29.04 -2.54 -17.03
C THR A 103 28.40 -2.00 -15.75
N HIS A 104 28.82 -2.54 -14.60
CA HIS A 104 28.30 -2.14 -13.29
C HIS A 104 28.46 -0.63 -13.01
N ASN A 105 29.55 -0.01 -13.48
CA ASN A 105 29.78 1.43 -13.33
C ASN A 105 28.81 2.26 -14.17
N MET A 106 28.53 1.83 -15.40
CA MET A 106 27.57 2.50 -16.29
C MET A 106 26.15 2.40 -15.74
N GLN A 107 25.79 1.23 -15.21
CA GLN A 107 24.51 1.01 -14.53
C GLN A 107 24.33 1.96 -13.33
N LYS A 108 25.35 2.08 -12.45
CA LYS A 108 25.31 3.04 -11.33
C LYS A 108 25.10 4.48 -11.79
N LEU A 109 25.77 4.89 -12.86
CA LEU A 109 25.62 6.24 -13.41
C LEU A 109 24.22 6.46 -13.98
N ALA A 110 23.72 5.54 -14.81
CA ALA A 110 22.38 5.59 -15.38
C ALA A 110 21.30 5.66 -14.29
N GLY A 111 21.44 4.86 -13.22
CA GLY A 111 20.55 4.90 -12.06
C GLY A 111 20.55 6.24 -11.36
N ARG A 112 21.72 6.83 -11.08
CA ARG A 112 21.84 8.16 -10.45
C ARG A 112 21.21 9.25 -11.30
N MET A 113 21.45 9.24 -12.61
CA MET A 113 20.86 10.21 -13.54
C MET A 113 19.34 10.06 -13.63
N GLY A 114 18.83 8.83 -13.70
CA GLY A 114 17.40 8.54 -13.70
C GLY A 114 16.70 9.01 -12.42
N VAL A 115 17.31 8.75 -11.26
CA VAL A 115 16.80 9.24 -9.97
C VAL A 115 16.83 10.77 -9.91
N ALA A 116 17.93 11.41 -10.33
CA ALA A 116 18.03 12.86 -10.34
C ALA A 116 16.92 13.50 -11.21
N PHE A 117 16.66 12.91 -12.38
CA PHE A 117 15.57 13.33 -13.26
C PHE A 117 14.20 13.21 -12.56
N ILE A 118 13.88 12.04 -11.97
CA ILE A 118 12.61 11.83 -11.26
C ILE A 118 12.45 12.83 -10.11
N VAL A 119 13.51 13.07 -9.32
CA VAL A 119 13.47 14.00 -8.19
C VAL A 119 13.19 15.42 -8.66
N VAL A 120 13.87 15.88 -9.72
CA VAL A 120 13.60 17.21 -10.30
C VAL A 120 12.17 17.31 -10.81
N SER A 121 11.67 16.31 -11.53
CA SER A 121 10.28 16.28 -11.99
C SER A 121 9.28 16.31 -10.83
N ALA A 122 9.52 15.53 -9.77
CA ALA A 122 8.67 15.52 -8.58
C ALA A 122 8.66 16.86 -7.86
N LEU A 123 9.82 17.52 -7.73
CA LEU A 123 9.93 18.87 -7.12
C LEU A 123 9.19 19.92 -7.94
N LEU A 124 9.28 19.86 -9.28
CA LEU A 124 8.53 20.77 -10.16
C LEU A 124 7.02 20.58 -9.98
N VAL A 125 6.52 19.34 -10.01
CA VAL A 125 5.09 19.06 -9.78
C VAL A 125 4.65 19.53 -8.39
N ALA A 126 5.45 19.24 -7.35
CA ALA A 126 5.14 19.65 -5.99
C ALA A 126 5.10 21.17 -5.79
N THR A 127 5.93 21.90 -6.53
CA THR A 127 6.01 23.36 -6.46
C THR A 127 4.86 24.03 -7.22
N TYR A 128 4.52 23.53 -8.41
CA TYR A 128 3.65 24.24 -9.34
C TYR A 128 2.25 23.63 -9.52
N SER A 129 1.99 22.39 -9.06
CA SER A 129 0.70 21.72 -9.31
C SER A 129 0.20 20.88 -8.14
N ARG A 130 -0.40 21.56 -7.15
CA ARG A 130 -1.02 20.90 -5.98
C ARG A 130 -2.14 19.95 -6.35
N ASP A 131 -2.94 20.28 -7.36
CA ASP A 131 -4.04 19.43 -7.81
C ASP A 131 -3.52 18.15 -8.50
N ALA A 132 -2.44 18.25 -9.27
CA ALA A 132 -1.81 17.09 -9.87
C ALA A 132 -1.20 16.16 -8.81
N LEU A 133 -0.65 16.69 -7.70
CA LEU A 133 -0.14 15.84 -6.61
C LEU A 133 -1.22 14.93 -6.03
N VAL A 134 -2.41 15.47 -5.75
CA VAL A 134 -3.52 14.70 -5.18
C VAL A 134 -4.03 13.66 -6.18
N LEU A 135 -4.18 14.05 -7.45
CA LEU A 135 -4.61 13.16 -8.52
C LEU A 135 -3.61 12.02 -8.76
N LEU A 136 -2.33 12.35 -8.94
CA LEU A 136 -1.26 11.38 -9.20
C LEU A 136 -1.07 10.44 -8.00
N GLY A 137 -1.18 10.94 -6.78
CA GLY A 137 -1.13 10.13 -5.57
C GLY A 137 -2.27 9.11 -5.51
N GLY A 138 -3.51 9.53 -5.75
CA GLY A 138 -4.66 8.63 -5.78
C GLY A 138 -4.58 7.58 -6.89
N LEU A 139 -4.14 7.98 -8.08
CA LEU A 139 -3.96 7.09 -9.23
C LEU A 139 -2.83 6.08 -9.00
N ALA A 140 -1.72 6.48 -8.38
CA ALA A 140 -0.58 5.60 -8.14
C ALA A 140 -0.97 4.36 -7.31
N VAL A 141 -1.78 4.55 -6.26
CA VAL A 141 -2.28 3.44 -5.43
C VAL A 141 -3.24 2.56 -6.23
N ALA A 142 -4.14 3.15 -7.02
CA ALA A 142 -5.07 2.41 -7.85
C ALA A 142 -4.38 1.57 -8.93
N PHE A 143 -3.33 2.10 -9.57
CA PHE A 143 -2.48 1.37 -10.51
C PHE A 143 -1.64 0.31 -9.81
N GLY A 144 -1.10 0.60 -8.62
CA GLY A 144 -0.38 -0.37 -7.81
C GLY A 144 -1.24 -1.59 -7.48
N PHE A 145 -2.53 -1.39 -7.18
CA PHE A 145 -3.46 -2.48 -6.95
C PHE A 145 -3.66 -3.39 -8.17
N GLN A 146 -3.44 -2.88 -9.39
CA GLN A 146 -3.53 -3.70 -10.61
C GLN A 146 -2.38 -4.70 -10.76
N MET A 147 -1.27 -4.52 -10.02
CA MET A 147 -0.16 -5.48 -10.00
C MET A 147 -0.50 -6.78 -9.28
N TRP A 148 -1.67 -6.87 -8.64
CA TRP A 148 -2.08 -8.07 -7.93
C TRP A 148 -2.23 -9.30 -8.84
N THR A 149 -2.63 -9.13 -10.10
CA THR A 149 -2.72 -10.26 -11.05
C THR A 149 -1.34 -10.82 -11.44
N PRO A 150 -0.33 -10.00 -11.85
CA PRO A 150 1.05 -10.46 -11.96
C PRO A 150 1.60 -11.08 -10.67
N LEU A 151 1.37 -10.45 -9.51
CA LEU A 151 1.85 -10.96 -8.23
C LEU A 151 1.24 -12.34 -7.94
N ALA A 152 -0.06 -12.48 -8.17
CA ALA A 152 -0.76 -13.74 -7.96
C ALA A 152 -0.28 -14.84 -8.91
N ALA A 153 0.03 -14.48 -10.17
CA ALA A 153 0.61 -15.39 -11.15
C ALA A 153 1.97 -15.93 -10.69
N VAL A 154 2.85 -15.07 -10.19
CA VAL A 154 4.21 -15.44 -9.77
C VAL A 154 4.20 -16.22 -8.45
N CYS A 155 3.38 -15.82 -7.47
CA CYS A 155 3.44 -16.41 -6.14
C CYS A 155 2.59 -17.67 -5.99
N TRP A 156 1.39 -17.74 -6.58
CA TRP A 156 0.41 -18.77 -6.22
C TRP A 156 -0.22 -19.51 -7.41
N PHE A 157 -0.43 -18.86 -8.55
CA PHE A 157 -1.24 -19.40 -9.64
C PHE A 157 -0.40 -19.62 -10.92
N PRO A 158 0.33 -20.75 -11.04
CA PRO A 158 1.14 -21.07 -12.23
C PRO A 158 0.31 -21.19 -13.52
N TRP A 159 -1.01 -21.33 -13.39
CA TRP A 159 -1.95 -21.38 -14.50
C TRP A 159 -2.07 -20.03 -15.22
N ILE A 160 -1.83 -18.91 -14.54
CA ILE A 160 -1.88 -17.59 -15.17
C ILE A 160 -0.72 -17.47 -16.17
N THR A 161 -1.06 -17.20 -17.43
CA THR A 161 -0.10 -17.05 -18.53
C THR A 161 0.46 -15.63 -18.57
N ARG A 162 1.62 -15.45 -19.22
CA ARG A 162 2.22 -14.13 -19.44
C ARG A 162 1.27 -13.19 -20.19
N GLN A 163 0.60 -13.70 -21.22
CA GLN A 163 -0.38 -12.94 -22.01
C GLN A 163 -1.55 -12.52 -21.12
N GLY A 164 -2.11 -13.44 -20.33
CA GLY A 164 -3.21 -13.12 -19.42
C GLY A 164 -2.83 -12.05 -18.40
N ALA A 165 -1.70 -12.19 -17.72
CA ALA A 165 -1.24 -11.17 -16.76
C ALA A 165 -0.99 -9.81 -17.43
N THR A 166 -0.41 -9.79 -18.64
CA THR A 166 -0.10 -8.54 -19.37
C THR A 166 -1.36 -7.83 -19.85
N TYR A 167 -2.26 -8.54 -20.54
CA TYR A 167 -3.51 -7.94 -21.04
C TYR A 167 -4.50 -7.63 -19.92
N GLY A 168 -4.52 -8.44 -18.85
CA GLY A 168 -5.23 -8.14 -17.62
C GLY A 168 -4.76 -6.83 -17.01
N LEU A 169 -3.45 -6.68 -16.79
CA LEU A 169 -2.89 -5.44 -16.26
C LEU A 169 -3.25 -4.22 -17.12
N LEU A 170 -3.14 -4.34 -18.45
CA LEU A 170 -3.53 -3.27 -19.37
C LEU A 170 -5.02 -2.93 -19.22
N ALA A 171 -5.91 -3.91 -19.24
CA ALA A 171 -7.34 -3.70 -19.06
C ALA A 171 -7.66 -3.06 -17.70
N GLY A 172 -6.94 -3.44 -16.65
CA GLY A 172 -7.08 -2.83 -15.32
C GLY A 172 -6.66 -1.37 -15.27
N ILE A 173 -5.52 -1.03 -15.88
CA ILE A 173 -5.05 0.36 -15.99
C ILE A 173 -6.09 1.21 -16.73
N LEU A 174 -6.64 0.70 -17.84
CA LEU A 174 -7.70 1.39 -18.58
C LEU A 174 -8.97 1.53 -17.73
N GLY A 175 -9.37 0.48 -17.01
CA GLY A 175 -10.51 0.53 -16.09
C GLY A 175 -10.35 1.60 -14.99
N VAL A 176 -9.15 1.75 -14.42
CA VAL A 176 -8.86 2.84 -13.47
C VAL A 176 -8.97 4.20 -14.15
N ILE A 177 -8.32 4.39 -15.30
CA ILE A 177 -8.30 5.67 -16.03
C ILE A 177 -9.72 6.15 -16.35
N PHE A 178 -10.55 5.27 -16.92
CA PHE A 178 -11.90 5.62 -17.37
C PHE A 178 -12.96 5.62 -16.26
N THR A 179 -12.57 5.35 -15.01
CA THR A 179 -13.44 5.55 -13.83
C THR A 179 -12.97 6.70 -12.94
N GLU A 180 -11.93 7.42 -13.36
CA GLU A 180 -11.43 8.65 -12.75
C GLU A 180 -11.68 9.86 -13.65
N ASN A 181 -11.66 11.05 -13.06
CA ASN A 181 -11.95 12.31 -13.74
C ASN A 181 -11.13 12.52 -15.03
N PHE A 182 -9.88 12.06 -15.03
CA PHE A 182 -8.99 12.17 -16.18
C PHE A 182 -9.53 11.43 -17.41
N GLY A 183 -9.83 10.13 -17.31
CA GLY A 183 -10.37 9.37 -18.44
C GLY A 183 -11.81 9.76 -18.78
N LEU A 184 -12.60 10.17 -17.78
CA LEU A 184 -13.95 10.71 -18.01
C LEU A 184 -13.93 11.99 -18.82
N GLY A 185 -12.93 12.87 -18.62
CA GLY A 185 -12.74 14.05 -19.46
C GLY A 185 -12.57 13.69 -20.93
N ILE A 186 -11.69 12.71 -21.22
CA ILE A 186 -11.47 12.19 -22.57
C ILE A 186 -12.76 11.63 -23.18
N LEU A 187 -13.52 10.83 -22.41
CA LEU A 187 -14.78 10.26 -22.88
C LEU A 187 -15.83 11.34 -23.16
N ASN A 188 -15.93 12.35 -22.30
CA ASN A 188 -16.85 13.47 -22.49
C ASN A 188 -16.53 14.27 -23.75
N ASP A 189 -15.24 14.56 -24.01
CA ASP A 189 -14.79 15.27 -25.21
C ASP A 189 -15.11 14.48 -26.50
N MET A 190 -15.15 13.15 -26.41
CA MET A 190 -15.55 12.25 -27.50
C MET A 190 -17.07 12.04 -27.59
N GLY A 191 -17.87 12.66 -26.72
CA GLY A 191 -19.33 12.46 -26.66
C GLY A 191 -19.77 11.11 -26.05
N LEU A 192 -18.89 10.42 -25.33
CA LEU A 192 -19.08 9.09 -24.74
C LEU A 192 -19.20 9.12 -23.20
N GLY A 193 -19.75 10.20 -22.65
CA GLY A 193 -19.93 10.43 -21.21
C GLY A 193 -21.04 9.60 -20.56
N PHE A 194 -20.99 8.27 -20.66
CA PHE A 194 -22.07 7.38 -20.24
C PHE A 194 -22.15 7.16 -18.71
N TRP A 195 -21.09 7.48 -17.96
CA TRP A 195 -21.03 7.30 -16.51
C TRP A 195 -20.23 8.40 -15.80
N GLY A 196 -20.48 8.54 -14.50
CA GLY A 196 -19.73 9.45 -13.62
C GLY A 196 -18.53 8.78 -12.96
N ARG A 197 -17.78 9.55 -12.15
CA ARG A 197 -16.67 9.03 -11.35
C ARG A 197 -17.18 7.97 -10.37
N TRP A 198 -16.46 6.84 -10.31
CA TRP A 198 -16.79 5.70 -9.44
C TRP A 198 -18.24 5.21 -9.61
N PRO A 199 -18.59 4.67 -10.79
CA PRO A 199 -19.93 4.16 -11.03
C PRO A 199 -20.30 3.08 -10.01
N PHE A 200 -21.56 3.08 -9.57
CA PHE A 200 -22.07 2.26 -8.47
C PHE A 200 -21.30 2.40 -7.15
N THR A 201 -20.71 3.58 -6.91
CA THR A 201 -19.89 3.89 -5.73
C THR A 201 -18.69 2.97 -5.51
N ILE A 202 -18.28 2.24 -6.56
CA ILE A 202 -17.08 1.39 -6.55
C ILE A 202 -15.89 2.24 -6.94
N HIS A 203 -14.89 2.30 -6.06
CA HIS A 203 -13.64 3.00 -6.31
C HIS A 203 -12.94 2.50 -7.60
N SER A 204 -12.24 3.39 -8.30
CA SER A 204 -11.59 3.10 -9.59
C SER A 204 -10.68 1.88 -9.57
N ALA A 205 -9.92 1.69 -8.49
CA ALA A 205 -9.11 0.49 -8.24
C ALA A 205 -9.92 -0.82 -8.31
N GLY A 206 -11.16 -0.83 -7.81
CA GLY A 206 -12.05 -1.98 -7.84
C GLY A 206 -12.55 -2.28 -9.24
N TRP A 207 -12.93 -1.27 -10.02
CA TRP A 207 -13.27 -1.42 -11.43
C TRP A 207 -12.09 -1.90 -12.26
N GLY A 208 -10.91 -1.29 -12.07
CA GLY A 208 -9.67 -1.74 -12.68
C GLY A 208 -9.43 -3.23 -12.40
N MET A 209 -9.53 -3.64 -11.13
CA MET A 209 -9.30 -5.03 -10.74
C MET A 209 -10.33 -5.99 -11.38
N LEU A 210 -11.60 -5.58 -11.48
CA LEU A 210 -12.63 -6.39 -12.16
C LEU A 210 -12.26 -6.66 -13.62
N PHE A 211 -11.92 -5.61 -14.39
CA PHE A 211 -11.51 -5.75 -15.78
C PHE A 211 -10.19 -6.53 -15.92
N ASN A 212 -9.26 -6.28 -15.00
CA ASN A 212 -7.96 -6.95 -14.95
C ASN A 212 -8.11 -8.45 -14.74
N ALA A 213 -8.75 -8.86 -13.65
CA ALA A 213 -8.95 -10.27 -13.33
C ALA A 213 -9.77 -10.98 -14.42
N SER A 214 -10.84 -10.36 -14.92
CA SER A 214 -11.68 -10.96 -15.96
C SER A 214 -10.88 -11.22 -17.25
N THR A 215 -10.15 -10.19 -17.71
CA THR A 215 -9.31 -10.31 -18.92
C THR A 215 -8.16 -11.30 -18.70
N CYS A 216 -7.52 -11.24 -17.54
CA CYS A 216 -6.44 -12.16 -17.17
C CYS A 216 -6.91 -13.61 -17.22
N LEU A 217 -8.06 -13.93 -16.61
CA LEU A 217 -8.62 -15.28 -16.59
C LEU A 217 -8.98 -15.76 -18.01
N ILE A 218 -9.70 -14.94 -18.78
CA ILE A 218 -10.12 -15.31 -20.14
C ILE A 218 -8.90 -15.55 -21.04
N VAL A 219 -7.98 -14.58 -21.08
CA VAL A 219 -6.81 -14.68 -21.94
C VAL A 219 -5.89 -15.81 -21.48
N SER A 220 -5.70 -16.02 -20.18
CA SER A 220 -4.94 -17.18 -19.67
C SER A 220 -5.58 -18.50 -20.07
N ALA A 221 -6.90 -18.63 -20.04
CA ALA A 221 -7.58 -19.84 -20.52
C ALA A 221 -7.31 -20.08 -22.02
N MET A 222 -7.29 -19.02 -22.82
CA MET A 222 -7.10 -19.09 -24.27
C MET A 222 -5.63 -19.27 -24.71
N THR A 223 -4.67 -18.98 -23.84
CA THR A 223 -3.23 -18.92 -24.19
C THR A 223 -2.38 -19.98 -23.46
N GLN A 224 -3.01 -21.03 -22.93
CA GLN A 224 -2.28 -22.11 -22.27
C GLN A 224 -1.28 -22.80 -23.21
N ASN A 225 -0.06 -23.01 -22.71
CA ASN A 225 1.00 -23.71 -23.42
C ASN A 225 1.77 -24.61 -22.44
N THR A 226 1.91 -25.90 -22.77
CA THR A 226 2.59 -26.90 -21.93
C THR A 226 4.05 -26.54 -21.62
N GLN A 227 4.80 -26.03 -22.61
CA GLN A 227 6.20 -25.64 -22.41
C GLN A 227 6.33 -24.46 -21.45
N ASP A 228 5.51 -23.42 -21.65
CA ASP A 228 5.54 -22.25 -20.77
C ASP A 228 5.08 -22.62 -19.35
N THR A 229 4.08 -23.49 -19.22
CA THR A 229 3.63 -24.01 -17.92
C THR A 229 4.73 -24.80 -17.23
N ALA A 230 5.44 -25.67 -17.95
CA ALA A 230 6.58 -26.39 -17.39
C ALA A 230 7.67 -25.44 -16.88
N HIS A 231 8.00 -24.39 -17.65
CA HIS A 231 8.95 -23.37 -17.24
C HIS A 231 8.51 -22.63 -15.96
N ARG A 232 7.25 -22.17 -15.89
CA ARG A 232 6.71 -21.51 -14.69
C ARG A 232 6.76 -22.44 -13.48
N MET A 233 6.42 -23.72 -13.67
CA MET A 233 6.42 -24.72 -12.60
C MET A 233 7.79 -24.93 -11.97
N THR A 234 8.90 -24.70 -12.67
CA THR A 234 10.24 -24.71 -12.07
C THR A 234 10.34 -23.74 -10.88
N TYR A 235 9.91 -22.50 -11.07
CA TYR A 235 9.92 -21.48 -10.01
C TYR A 235 8.89 -21.79 -8.91
N HIS A 236 7.68 -22.21 -9.27
CA HIS A 236 6.66 -22.55 -8.26
C HIS A 236 7.02 -23.78 -7.43
N ASN A 237 7.71 -24.77 -8.02
CA ASN A 237 8.21 -25.93 -7.29
C ASN A 237 9.32 -25.50 -6.32
N PHE A 238 10.24 -24.63 -6.76
CA PHE A 238 11.26 -24.05 -5.89
C PHE A 238 10.63 -23.32 -4.68
N LEU A 239 9.64 -22.44 -4.92
CA LEU A 239 8.91 -21.77 -3.83
C LEU A 239 8.17 -22.77 -2.93
N ARG A 240 7.56 -23.82 -3.49
CA ARG A 240 6.85 -24.83 -2.71
C ARG A 240 7.80 -25.63 -1.82
N GLU A 241 9.02 -25.89 -2.28
CA GLU A 241 10.03 -26.61 -1.51
C GLU A 241 10.59 -25.74 -0.37
N HIS A 242 10.87 -24.46 -0.63
CA HIS A 242 11.63 -23.61 0.30
C HIS A 242 10.78 -22.67 1.16
N ALA A 243 9.55 -22.37 0.74
CA ALA A 243 8.67 -21.39 1.40
C ALA A 243 7.31 -21.97 1.84
N SER A 244 7.11 -23.29 1.74
CA SER A 244 5.87 -23.90 2.21
C SER A 244 5.82 -24.07 3.73
N LEU A 245 4.59 -24.04 4.25
CA LEU A 245 4.33 -24.33 5.66
C LEU A 245 4.71 -25.78 6.00
N PRO A 246 5.44 -26.02 7.11
CA PRO A 246 5.71 -27.35 7.63
C PRO A 246 4.44 -28.16 7.85
N ALA A 247 4.50 -29.48 7.66
CA ALA A 247 3.34 -30.37 7.78
C ALA A 247 2.60 -30.22 9.13
N SER A 248 3.34 -30.03 10.22
CA SER A 248 2.80 -29.82 11.57
C SER A 248 1.93 -28.56 11.71
N LYS A 249 2.12 -27.57 10.84
CA LYS A 249 1.40 -26.29 10.87
C LYS A 249 0.29 -26.19 9.82
N LYS A 250 0.19 -27.14 8.86
CA LYS A 250 -0.84 -27.10 7.80
C LYS A 250 -2.27 -27.15 8.34
N GLY A 251 -2.49 -27.80 9.49
CA GLY A 251 -3.79 -27.80 10.17
C GLY A 251 -4.25 -26.41 10.66
N LEU A 252 -3.34 -25.44 10.76
CA LEU A 252 -3.67 -24.06 11.16
C LEU A 252 -4.13 -23.18 10.00
N ILE A 253 -4.08 -23.66 8.75
CA ILE A 253 -4.49 -22.86 7.57
C ILE A 253 -5.94 -22.39 7.66
N PRO A 254 -6.94 -23.24 7.99
CA PRO A 254 -8.32 -22.78 8.16
C PRO A 254 -8.47 -21.74 9.29
N VAL A 255 -7.70 -21.90 10.37
CA VAL A 255 -7.67 -20.96 11.50
C VAL A 255 -7.10 -19.60 11.05
N ALA A 256 -6.01 -19.62 10.29
CA ALA A 256 -5.40 -18.41 9.73
C ALA A 256 -6.37 -17.64 8.83
N TRP A 257 -7.08 -18.33 7.94
CA TRP A 257 -8.12 -17.73 7.13
C TRP A 257 -9.27 -17.21 7.98
N GLY A 258 -9.76 -17.99 8.95
CA GLY A 258 -10.84 -17.59 9.84
C GLY A 258 -10.51 -16.30 10.62
N ILE A 259 -9.33 -16.24 11.25
CA ILE A 259 -8.86 -15.05 11.98
C ILE A 259 -8.73 -13.86 11.02
N THR A 260 -8.12 -14.06 9.84
CA THR A 260 -7.88 -12.96 8.89
C THR A 260 -9.18 -12.40 8.33
N LEU A 261 -10.11 -13.25 7.91
CA LEU A 261 -11.40 -12.83 7.37
C LEU A 261 -12.28 -12.20 8.44
N ALA A 262 -12.30 -12.77 9.66
CA ALA A 262 -13.03 -12.17 10.78
C ALA A 262 -12.47 -10.77 11.11
N TRP A 263 -11.14 -10.63 11.18
CA TRP A 263 -10.50 -9.35 11.42
C TRP A 263 -10.80 -8.33 10.31
N LEU A 264 -10.70 -8.74 9.03
CA LEU A 264 -11.04 -7.87 7.90
C LEU A 264 -12.51 -7.43 7.95
N PHE A 265 -13.43 -8.34 8.28
CA PHE A 265 -14.86 -8.04 8.34
C PHE A 265 -15.22 -7.09 9.49
N PHE A 266 -14.74 -7.36 10.71
CA PHE A 266 -15.12 -6.62 11.91
C PHE A 266 -14.24 -5.40 12.20
N GLY A 267 -12.96 -5.44 11.83
CA GLY A 267 -12.00 -4.36 12.10
C GLY A 267 -12.12 -3.20 11.12
N ILE A 268 -12.00 -3.48 9.82
CA ILE A 268 -12.00 -2.46 8.76
C ILE A 268 -13.17 -2.57 7.77
N GLY A 269 -13.88 -3.69 7.80
CA GLY A 269 -14.98 -4.01 6.90
C GLY A 269 -16.35 -3.58 7.43
N PRO A 270 -17.43 -4.07 6.82
CA PRO A 270 -18.80 -3.65 7.15
C PRO A 270 -19.22 -4.03 8.58
N GLY A 271 -18.60 -5.04 9.19
CA GLY A 271 -18.85 -5.42 10.58
C GLY A 271 -18.42 -4.36 11.59
N ALA A 272 -17.59 -3.38 11.20
CA ALA A 272 -17.19 -2.27 12.05
C ALA A 272 -18.38 -1.39 12.49
N VAL A 273 -19.50 -1.43 11.77
CA VAL A 273 -20.74 -0.71 12.14
C VAL A 273 -21.27 -1.14 13.51
N ILE A 274 -21.08 -2.41 13.90
CA ILE A 274 -21.44 -2.91 15.24
C ILE A 274 -20.74 -2.13 16.34
N GLY A 275 -19.51 -1.69 16.07
CA GLY A 275 -18.71 -0.87 16.96
C GLY A 275 -19.36 0.46 17.34
N ASN A 276 -20.32 0.97 16.56
CA ASN A 276 -20.97 2.24 16.88
C ASN A 276 -21.81 2.20 18.16
N ASP A 277 -22.41 1.06 18.49
CA ASP A 277 -23.43 0.98 19.54
C ASP A 277 -23.12 -0.04 20.65
N ILE A 278 -22.25 -1.03 20.40
CA ILE A 278 -22.05 -2.18 21.28
C ILE A 278 -21.54 -1.81 22.69
N PHE A 279 -20.81 -0.69 22.83
CA PHE A 279 -20.31 -0.17 24.11
C PHE A 279 -21.00 1.13 24.54
N GLY A 280 -22.22 1.36 24.03
CA GLY A 280 -23.06 2.52 24.33
C GLY A 280 -23.38 3.33 23.07
N ALA A 281 -24.61 3.86 23.01
CA ALA A 281 -25.08 4.59 21.83
C ALA A 281 -24.24 5.86 21.56
N PRO A 282 -24.03 6.26 20.29
CA PRO A 282 -23.19 7.41 19.91
C PRO A 282 -23.54 8.73 20.60
N ASN A 283 -24.78 8.91 21.04
CA ASN A 283 -25.31 10.12 21.68
C ASN A 283 -25.59 9.95 23.18
N ALA A 284 -25.20 8.83 23.80
CA ALA A 284 -25.46 8.57 25.22
C ALA A 284 -24.59 9.44 26.16
N GLY A 285 -23.56 10.11 25.63
CA GLY A 285 -22.59 10.89 26.39
C GLY A 285 -21.62 10.02 27.18
N VAL A 286 -20.63 10.65 27.83
CA VAL A 286 -19.53 9.96 28.52
C VAL A 286 -20.01 8.95 29.55
N ALA A 287 -21.05 9.28 30.32
CA ALA A 287 -21.61 8.40 31.35
C ALA A 287 -22.37 7.19 30.77
N GLY A 288 -22.88 7.30 29.54
CA GLY A 288 -23.59 6.23 28.84
C GLY A 288 -22.68 5.29 28.04
N TRP A 289 -21.37 5.57 28.00
CA TRP A 289 -20.39 4.72 27.33
C TRP A 289 -19.62 3.85 28.34
N THR A 290 -19.55 2.55 28.08
CA THR A 290 -18.93 1.56 28.99
C THR A 290 -17.49 1.92 29.36
N PHE A 291 -16.74 2.47 28.41
CA PHE A 291 -15.31 2.80 28.58
C PHE A 291 -15.05 4.30 28.77
N GLY A 292 -16.09 5.11 28.99
CA GLY A 292 -15.96 6.57 29.10
C GLY A 292 -15.48 7.25 27.80
N MET A 293 -15.58 6.56 26.67
CA MET A 293 -15.20 7.04 25.34
C MET A 293 -16.17 6.53 24.29
N PRO A 294 -16.28 7.16 23.11
CA PRO A 294 -17.19 6.72 22.05
C PRO A 294 -17.02 5.22 21.75
N SER A 295 -18.13 4.49 21.65
CA SER A 295 -18.13 3.03 21.43
C SER A 295 -17.28 2.61 20.23
N ILE A 296 -17.35 3.36 19.13
CA ILE A 296 -16.59 3.07 17.91
C ILE A 296 -15.07 3.19 18.12
N TRP A 297 -14.62 4.05 19.04
CA TRP A 297 -13.19 4.16 19.35
C TRP A 297 -12.71 2.94 20.15
N ALA A 298 -13.48 2.52 21.15
CA ALA A 298 -13.16 1.31 21.91
C ALA A 298 -13.14 0.07 21.00
N TRP A 299 -14.09 -0.02 20.06
CA TRP A 299 -14.10 -1.06 19.03
C TRP A 299 -12.85 -1.05 18.16
N GLN A 300 -12.46 0.12 17.62
CA GLN A 300 -11.27 0.26 16.79
C GLN A 300 -10.00 -0.13 17.57
N ILE A 301 -9.84 0.31 18.81
CA ILE A 301 -8.71 -0.07 19.66
C ILE A 301 -8.65 -1.58 19.88
N LEU A 302 -9.79 -2.20 20.20
CA LEU A 302 -9.88 -3.66 20.36
C LEU A 302 -9.43 -4.38 19.08
N PHE A 303 -9.98 -4.01 17.93
CA PHE A 303 -9.63 -4.66 16.67
C PHE A 303 -8.20 -4.34 16.23
N TRP A 304 -7.61 -3.22 16.62
CA TRP A 304 -6.18 -2.99 16.40
C TRP A 304 -5.32 -3.94 17.23
N LEU A 305 -5.63 -4.13 18.51
CA LEU A 305 -4.91 -5.11 19.35
C LEU A 305 -5.04 -6.53 18.79
N LEU A 306 -6.24 -6.91 18.35
CA LEU A 306 -6.46 -8.19 17.66
C LEU A 306 -5.70 -8.27 16.34
N GLY A 307 -5.58 -7.15 15.61
CA GLY A 307 -4.82 -7.06 14.36
C GLY A 307 -3.33 -7.26 14.56
N VAL A 308 -2.76 -6.71 15.64
CA VAL A 308 -1.37 -6.98 16.04
C VAL A 308 -1.18 -8.48 16.34
N GLY A 309 -2.12 -9.08 17.09
CA GLY A 309 -2.10 -10.52 17.38
C GLY A 309 -2.20 -11.38 16.12
N MET A 310 -3.09 -11.01 15.20
CA MET A 310 -3.24 -11.66 13.88
C MET A 310 -1.94 -11.55 13.07
N MET A 311 -1.36 -10.36 12.95
CA MET A 311 -0.12 -10.16 12.20
C MET A 311 1.04 -10.95 12.81
N TRP A 312 1.16 -10.96 14.14
CA TRP A 312 2.14 -11.80 14.83
C TRP A 312 1.92 -13.30 14.54
N PHE A 313 0.67 -13.75 14.59
CA PHE A 313 0.31 -15.14 14.30
C PHE A 313 0.68 -15.52 12.86
N LEU A 314 0.35 -14.69 11.87
CA LEU A 314 0.69 -14.95 10.47
C LEU A 314 2.20 -14.88 10.22
N ALA A 315 2.87 -13.84 10.71
CA ALA A 315 4.30 -13.63 10.47
C ALA A 315 5.17 -14.71 11.11
N PHE A 316 4.94 -15.00 12.40
CA PHE A 316 5.83 -15.86 13.20
C PHE A 316 5.27 -17.25 13.45
N LYS A 317 3.98 -17.37 13.83
CA LYS A 317 3.42 -18.70 14.09
C LYS A 317 3.24 -19.49 12.78
N MET A 318 2.79 -18.82 11.72
CA MET A 318 2.63 -19.38 10.38
C MET A 318 3.87 -19.20 9.48
N ASN A 319 5.02 -18.78 10.02
CA ASN A 319 6.29 -18.69 9.27
C ASN A 319 6.22 -17.86 7.97
N MET A 320 5.26 -16.94 7.82
CA MET A 320 5.12 -16.16 6.58
C MET A 320 6.17 -15.05 6.45
N SER A 321 6.90 -14.75 7.53
CA SER A 321 7.96 -13.74 7.57
C SER A 321 9.19 -14.26 8.34
N THR A 322 9.52 -15.53 8.14
CA THR A 322 10.71 -16.16 8.72
C THR A 322 11.69 -16.55 7.62
N ILE A 323 12.98 -16.59 7.96
CA ILE A 323 14.04 -17.01 7.05
C ILE A 323 13.83 -18.51 6.70
N PRO A 324 14.02 -18.91 5.44
CA PRO A 324 14.03 -20.33 5.07
C PRO A 324 15.06 -21.12 5.89
N GLU A 325 14.74 -22.36 6.23
CA GLU A 325 15.67 -23.24 6.98
C GLU A 325 16.84 -23.70 6.12
N THR A 326 16.62 -23.81 4.80
CA THR A 326 17.64 -24.15 3.81
C THR A 326 18.38 -22.91 3.33
N GLU A 327 19.71 -23.00 3.31
CA GLU A 327 20.56 -21.97 2.73
C GLU A 327 20.36 -21.93 1.20
N ILE A 328 20.01 -20.75 0.68
CA ILE A 328 19.80 -20.54 -0.75
C ILE A 328 21.03 -19.83 -1.30
N VAL A 329 21.79 -20.51 -2.15
CA VAL A 329 22.95 -19.96 -2.86
C VAL A 329 22.51 -19.44 -4.22
N ALA A 330 22.88 -18.19 -4.53
CA ALA A 330 22.60 -17.61 -5.85
C ALA A 330 23.41 -18.34 -6.92
N LEU A 331 22.75 -18.78 -7.99
CA LEU A 331 23.42 -19.43 -9.13
C LEU A 331 24.23 -18.43 -9.96
N VAL A 332 23.84 -17.15 -9.93
CA VAL A 332 24.41 -16.06 -10.73
C VAL A 332 24.25 -14.76 -9.94
N GLU A 333 25.26 -13.87 -9.98
CA GLU A 333 25.21 -12.59 -9.25
C GLU A 333 24.39 -11.52 -9.99
N ASP A 334 24.44 -11.48 -11.32
CA ASP A 334 23.69 -10.52 -12.13
C ASP A 334 23.02 -11.16 -13.36
N ILE A 335 21.88 -10.61 -13.77
CA ILE A 335 21.10 -11.01 -14.95
C ILE A 335 21.88 -10.91 -16.27
N GLY A 336 23.05 -10.25 -16.26
CA GLY A 336 23.92 -10.11 -17.44
C GLY A 336 24.97 -11.23 -17.55
N ASP A 337 25.30 -11.92 -16.47
CA ASP A 337 26.39 -12.89 -16.48
C ASP A 337 26.02 -14.12 -17.32
N THR A 338 24.72 -14.46 -17.37
CA THR A 338 24.21 -15.51 -18.27
C THR A 338 24.24 -15.11 -19.75
N ALA A 339 24.11 -13.81 -20.06
CA ALA A 339 24.22 -13.31 -21.43
C ALA A 339 25.69 -13.30 -21.90
N GLU A 340 26.63 -12.97 -21.02
CA GLU A 340 28.07 -13.08 -21.28
C GLU A 340 28.50 -14.56 -21.44
N GLU A 341 28.03 -15.46 -20.57
CA GLU A 341 28.28 -16.90 -20.72
C GLU A 341 27.70 -17.48 -22.01
N GLN A 342 26.51 -17.03 -22.43
CA GLN A 342 25.91 -17.45 -23.70
C GLN A 342 26.66 -16.87 -24.91
N ALA A 343 27.13 -15.62 -24.82
CA ALA A 343 27.93 -14.99 -25.87
C ALA A 343 29.34 -15.59 -26.01
N GLN A 344 29.91 -16.16 -24.93
CA GLN A 344 31.20 -16.86 -24.97
C GLN A 344 31.09 -18.32 -25.45
N ARG A 345 29.88 -18.89 -25.49
CA ARG A 345 29.61 -20.28 -25.93
C ARG A 345 29.13 -20.38 -27.40
N GLY A 346 28.90 -19.26 -28.08
CA GLY A 346 28.55 -19.19 -29.50
C GLY A 346 29.71 -18.71 -30.35
#